data_AF-A0A8J2P4Y8-F1
#
_entry.id   AF-A0A8J2P4Y8-F1
#
_cell.length_a   1.000
_cell.length_b   1.000
_cell.length_c   1.000
_cell.angle_alpha   90.00
_cell.angle_beta   90.00
_cell.angle_gamma   90.00
#
_symmetry.space_group_name_H-M   'P 1'
#
loop_
_entity.id
_entity.type
_entity.pdbx_description
1 polymer ?
#
loop_
_entity_poly.entity_id
_entity_poly.type
_entity_poly.pdbx_seq_one_letter_code
_entity_poly.pdbx_strand_id
1 'polypeptide(L)'
;MVCPACGCVRPRTGAIIVGTIDTIVGTVGIGMTCLVLYDNRIRERDSKFLEPPGEALDAHINNLNAAFWYVALSWLFPATVTFFLGVMIIFSAIMNHFCLATICIVINMMLIMGSIAIFFIMMVFSTPWIITIPVIFAAGLQIYFLWIVQDYRHTELKPILRYS
;
A
#
# COMPACT_ATOMS: atom_id res chain seq x y z
N MET A 1 24.13 -16.05 6.35
CA MET A 1 24.33 -16.18 4.90
C MET A 1 23.99 -14.84 4.28
N VAL A 2 24.81 -14.34 3.36
CA VAL A 2 24.83 -12.96 2.83
C VAL A 2 24.73 -13.01 1.29
N CYS A 3 24.07 -11.97 0.71
CA CYS A 3 23.91 -11.52 -0.72
C CYS A 3 22.62 -11.93 -1.47
N PRO A 4 22.12 -11.20 -2.52
CA PRO A 4 22.69 -10.04 -3.28
C PRO A 4 21.66 -8.94 -3.67
N ALA A 5 21.97 -7.65 -3.57
CA ALA A 5 22.28 -6.93 -4.82
C ALA A 5 23.50 -6.02 -4.67
N CYS A 6 23.97 -5.80 -3.44
CA CYS A 6 25.17 -5.00 -3.19
C CYS A 6 26.08 -5.53 -2.08
N GLY A 7 25.76 -6.61 -1.36
CA GLY A 7 26.65 -7.25 -0.36
C GLY A 7 27.17 -6.37 0.80
N CYS A 8 26.85 -5.08 0.82
CA CYS A 8 27.44 -4.08 1.72
C CYS A 8 26.42 -3.44 2.65
N VAL A 9 25.13 -3.78 2.52
CA VAL A 9 24.06 -3.12 3.26
C VAL A 9 23.71 -3.97 4.48
N ARG A 10 23.86 -3.39 5.68
CA ARG A 10 23.43 -4.04 6.93
C ARG A 10 21.93 -4.33 6.87
N PRO A 11 21.43 -5.48 7.35
CA PRO A 11 20.00 -5.84 7.31
C PRO A 11 19.09 -4.73 7.86
N ARG A 12 19.51 -4.03 8.93
CA ARG A 12 18.83 -2.84 9.44
C ARG A 12 18.68 -1.71 8.44
N THR A 13 19.74 -1.41 7.68
CA THR A 13 19.71 -0.39 6.62
C THR A 13 18.76 -0.83 5.50
N GLY A 14 18.74 -2.12 5.15
CA GLY A 14 17.78 -2.69 4.21
C GLY A 14 16.33 -2.47 4.66
N ALA A 15 16.02 -2.76 5.92
CA ALA A 15 14.69 -2.51 6.48
C ALA A 15 14.31 -1.01 6.46
N ILE A 16 15.24 -0.11 6.80
CA ILE A 16 15.00 1.34 6.74
C ILE A 16 14.71 1.79 5.30
N ILE A 17 15.46 1.30 4.32
CA ILE A 17 15.25 1.63 2.90
C ILE A 17 13.87 1.16 2.45
N VAL A 18 13.50 -0.10 2.75
CA VAL A 18 12.18 -0.66 2.43
C VAL A 18 11.08 0.19 3.06
N GLY A 19 11.16 0.47 4.36
CA GLY A 19 10.18 1.29 5.05
C GLY A 19 10.08 2.72 4.48
N THR A 20 11.20 3.28 4.03
CA THR A 20 11.22 4.59 3.35
C THR A 20 10.51 4.54 2.01
N ILE A 21 10.77 3.50 1.20
CA ILE A 21 10.10 3.32 -0.10
C ILE A 21 8.59 3.14 0.10
N ASP A 22 8.17 2.29 1.04
CA ASP A 22 6.74 2.10 1.38
C ASP A 22 6.08 3.41 1.83
N THR A 23 6.78 4.21 2.63
CA THR A 23 6.29 5.52 3.08
C THR A 23 6.13 6.49 1.89
N ILE A 24 7.10 6.52 0.97
CA ILE A 24 7.03 7.36 -0.23
C ILE A 24 5.87 6.91 -1.13
N VAL A 25 5.75 5.61 -1.42
CA VAL A 25 4.68 5.05 -2.24
C VAL A 25 3.31 5.33 -1.62
N GLY A 26 3.17 5.13 -0.31
CA GLY A 26 1.94 5.44 0.41
C GLY A 26 1.61 6.93 0.36
N THR A 27 2.59 7.81 0.55
CA THR A 27 2.39 9.27 0.49
C THR A 27 1.96 9.72 -0.91
N VAL A 28 2.63 9.22 -1.96
CA VAL A 28 2.26 9.51 -3.36
C VAL A 28 0.86 8.99 -3.66
N GLY A 29 0.52 7.78 -3.21
CA GLY A 29 -0.82 7.20 -3.39
C GLY A 29 -1.92 8.04 -2.72
N ILE A 30 -1.69 8.49 -1.48
CA ILE A 30 -2.61 9.38 -0.76
C ILE A 30 -2.73 10.72 -1.50
N GLY A 31 -1.61 11.33 -1.91
CA GLY A 31 -1.58 12.59 -2.65
C GLY A 31 -2.36 12.51 -3.97
N MET A 32 -2.13 11.46 -4.75
CA MET A 32 -2.86 11.21 -6.01
C MET A 32 -4.35 11.00 -5.75
N THR A 33 -4.71 10.27 -4.69
CA THR A 33 -6.12 10.05 -4.34
C THR A 33 -6.80 11.37 -3.95
N CYS A 34 -6.13 12.21 -3.16
CA CYS A 34 -6.62 13.55 -2.82
C CYS A 34 -6.82 14.43 -4.06
N LEU A 35 -5.90 14.38 -5.04
CA LEU A 35 -6.04 15.12 -6.29
C LEU A 35 -7.23 14.64 -7.11
N VAL A 36 -7.44 13.31 -7.23
CA VAL A 36 -8.61 12.75 -7.93
C VAL A 36 -9.92 13.16 -7.25
N LEU A 37 -9.97 13.11 -5.92
CA LEU A 37 -11.14 13.55 -5.16
C LEU A 37 -11.38 15.06 -5.33
N TYR A 38 -10.32 15.86 -5.38
CA TYR A 38 -10.41 17.30 -5.59
C TYR A 38 -10.90 17.66 -7.00
N ASP A 39 -10.39 17.01 -8.04
CA ASP A 39 -10.82 17.22 -9.43
C ASP A 39 -12.30 16.84 -9.62
N ASN A 40 -12.71 15.68 -9.07
CA ASN A 40 -14.11 15.26 -9.09
C ASN A 40 -15.02 16.27 -8.38
N ARG A 41 -14.56 16.89 -7.29
CA ARG A 41 -15.31 17.92 -6.57
C ARG A 41 -15.40 19.24 -7.35
N ILE A 42 -14.36 19.63 -8.09
CA ILE A 42 -14.40 20.82 -8.96
C ILE A 42 -15.39 20.60 -10.09
N ARG A 43 -15.32 19.45 -10.78
CA ARG A 43 -16.28 19.08 -11.83
C ARG A 43 -17.72 19.10 -11.31
N GLU A 44 -17.94 18.66 -10.08
CA GLU A 44 -19.25 18.71 -9.43
C GLU A 44 -19.72 20.15 -9.14
N ARG A 45 -18.80 21.06 -8.80
CA ARG A 45 -19.14 22.47 -8.59
C ARG A 45 -19.58 23.12 -9.90
N ASP A 46 -18.90 22.80 -10.99
CA ASP A 46 -19.18 23.36 -12.31
C ASP A 46 -20.46 22.76 -12.92
N SER A 47 -20.76 21.47 -12.69
CA SER A 47 -22.00 20.83 -13.17
C SER A 47 -23.25 21.33 -12.45
N LYS A 48 -23.16 21.67 -11.16
CA LYS A 48 -24.29 22.25 -10.38
C LYS A 48 -24.76 23.61 -10.89
N PHE A 49 -23.98 24.30 -11.71
CA PHE A 49 -24.42 25.55 -12.36
C PHE A 49 -25.24 25.33 -13.65
N LEU A 50 -25.35 24.09 -14.15
CA LEU A 50 -25.89 23.79 -15.48
C LEU A 50 -27.22 23.01 -15.50
N GLU A 51 -27.69 22.41 -14.40
CA GLU A 51 -28.90 21.57 -14.39
C GLU A 51 -30.02 22.07 -13.43
N PRO A 52 -31.31 22.04 -13.84
CA PRO A 52 -32.45 22.46 -13.02
C PRO A 52 -32.84 21.39 -11.97
N PRO A 53 -33.55 21.75 -10.88
CA PRO A 53 -33.62 20.93 -9.67
C PRO A 53 -34.77 19.91 -9.69
N GLY A 54 -34.51 18.73 -9.11
CA GLY A 54 -35.50 17.75 -8.68
C GLY A 54 -35.36 16.39 -9.38
N GLU A 55 -35.18 15.31 -8.61
CA GLU A 55 -35.04 13.89 -9.02
C GLU A 55 -33.72 13.45 -9.67
N ALA A 56 -33.15 14.17 -10.65
CA ALA A 56 -31.84 13.81 -11.21
C ALA A 56 -30.70 13.99 -10.18
N LEU A 57 -30.90 14.88 -9.22
CA LEU A 57 -29.91 15.24 -8.20
C LEU A 57 -29.64 14.09 -7.21
N ASP A 58 -30.66 13.36 -6.75
CA ASP A 58 -30.49 12.26 -5.78
C ASP A 58 -29.83 11.02 -6.41
N ALA A 59 -30.18 10.71 -7.67
CA ALA A 59 -29.51 9.66 -8.43
C ALA A 59 -28.04 10.02 -8.73
N HIS A 60 -27.76 11.30 -9.00
CA HIS A 60 -26.41 11.80 -9.21
C HIS A 60 -25.59 11.79 -7.91
N ILE A 61 -26.16 12.22 -6.78
CA ILE A 61 -25.52 12.18 -5.46
C ILE A 61 -25.20 10.73 -5.05
N ASN A 62 -26.11 9.79 -5.28
CA ASN A 62 -25.87 8.37 -4.98
C ASN A 62 -24.77 7.76 -5.85
N ASN A 63 -24.74 8.08 -7.15
CA ASN A 63 -23.65 7.65 -8.04
C ASN A 63 -22.30 8.27 -7.65
N LEU A 64 -22.29 9.55 -7.24
CA LEU A 64 -21.07 10.20 -6.74
C LEU A 64 -20.60 9.60 -5.42
N ASN A 65 -21.53 9.29 -4.51
CA ASN A 65 -21.20 8.65 -3.24
C ASN A 65 -20.60 7.26 -3.50
N ALA A 66 -21.16 6.48 -4.43
CA ALA A 66 -20.59 5.20 -4.85
C ALA A 66 -19.19 5.36 -5.46
N ALA A 67 -18.97 6.39 -6.29
CA ALA A 67 -17.65 6.69 -6.86
C ALA A 67 -16.64 7.13 -5.77
N PHE A 68 -17.08 7.92 -4.79
CA PHE A 68 -16.25 8.35 -3.66
C PHE A 68 -15.84 7.15 -2.80
N TRP A 69 -16.79 6.28 -2.44
CA TRP A 69 -16.52 5.04 -1.72
C TRP A 69 -15.61 4.10 -2.49
N TYR A 70 -15.79 4.01 -3.82
CA TYR A 70 -14.90 3.23 -4.67
C TYR A 70 -13.48 3.78 -4.65
N VAL A 71 -13.29 5.10 -4.76
CA VAL A 71 -11.96 5.73 -4.69
C VAL A 71 -11.33 5.57 -3.30
N ALA A 72 -12.11 5.78 -2.23
CA ALA A 72 -11.64 5.63 -0.86
C ALA A 72 -11.23 4.18 -0.54
N LEU A 73 -12.02 3.20 -0.93
CA LEU A 73 -11.72 1.79 -0.65
C LEU A 73 -10.63 1.23 -1.56
N SER A 74 -10.60 1.62 -2.83
CA SER A 74 -9.70 1.01 -3.82
C SER A 74 -8.32 1.67 -3.87
N TRP A 75 -8.21 2.95 -3.50
CA TRP A 75 -6.96 3.73 -3.64
C TRP A 75 -6.48 4.30 -2.30
N LEU A 76 -7.36 4.94 -1.53
CA LEU A 76 -6.97 5.58 -0.27
C LEU A 76 -6.57 4.55 0.79
N PHE A 77 -7.36 3.47 0.93
CA PHE A 77 -7.10 2.44 1.92
C PHE A 77 -5.75 1.72 1.69
N PRO A 78 -5.44 1.18 0.49
CA PRO A 78 -4.14 0.56 0.24
C PRO A 78 -2.97 1.54 0.43
N ALA A 79 -3.11 2.79 -0.04
CA ALA A 79 -2.06 3.79 0.11
C ALA A 79 -1.79 4.13 1.59
N THR A 80 -2.85 4.23 2.39
CA THR A 80 -2.76 4.49 3.83
C THR A 80 -2.13 3.32 4.57
N VAL A 81 -2.52 2.09 4.26
CA VAL A 81 -1.91 0.89 4.85
C VAL A 81 -0.42 0.82 4.51
N THR A 82 -0.05 1.09 3.25
CA THR A 82 1.36 1.08 2.80
C THR A 82 2.17 2.16 3.51
N PHE A 83 1.60 3.36 3.69
CA PHE A 83 2.21 4.45 4.44
C PHE A 83 2.49 4.05 5.90
N PHE A 84 1.47 3.57 6.63
CA PHE A 84 1.64 3.17 8.02
C PHE A 84 2.61 2.00 8.18
N LEU A 85 2.56 1.03 7.27
CA LEU A 85 3.49 -0.09 7.23
C LEU A 85 4.94 0.40 7.08
N GLY A 86 5.21 1.31 6.14
CA GLY A 86 6.53 1.90 5.95
C GLY A 86 7.06 2.60 7.20
N VAL A 87 6.21 3.41 7.84
CA VAL A 87 6.52 4.08 9.12
C VAL A 87 6.83 3.07 10.22
N MET A 88 6.01 2.02 10.37
CA MET A 88 6.23 0.97 11.38
C MET A 88 7.52 0.18 11.15
N ILE A 89 7.88 -0.10 9.89
CA ILE A 89 9.14 -0.77 9.54
C ILE A 89 10.34 0.12 9.94
N ILE A 90 10.30 1.42 9.65
CA ILE A 90 11.34 2.37 10.04
C ILE A 90 11.47 2.41 11.56
N PHE A 91 10.36 2.60 12.29
CA PHE A 91 10.38 2.61 13.76
C PHE A 91 10.88 1.29 14.34
N SER A 92 10.50 0.17 13.75
CA SER A 92 10.97 -1.15 14.16
C SER A 92 12.48 -1.27 14.00
N ALA A 93 13.03 -0.78 12.89
CA ALA A 93 14.45 -0.79 12.62
C ALA A 93 15.22 0.17 13.55
N ILE A 94 14.67 1.34 13.86
CA ILE A 94 15.31 2.32 14.74
C ILE A 94 15.30 1.83 16.19
N MET A 95 14.16 1.37 16.69
CA MET A 95 13.96 0.99 18.09
C MET A 95 14.38 -0.46 18.39
N ASN A 96 14.75 -1.25 17.38
CA ASN A 96 15.00 -2.68 17.49
C ASN A 96 13.86 -3.45 18.18
N HIS A 97 12.62 -3.10 17.85
CA HIS A 97 11.43 -3.62 18.53
C HIS A 97 10.86 -4.87 17.84
N PHE A 98 11.17 -6.06 18.37
CA PHE A 98 10.80 -7.35 17.75
C PHE A 98 9.30 -7.53 17.48
N CYS A 99 8.45 -7.08 18.42
CA CYS A 99 7.00 -7.18 18.27
C CYS A 99 6.51 -6.34 17.06
N LEU A 100 7.10 -5.15 16.87
CA LEU A 100 6.71 -4.25 15.78
C LEU A 100 7.11 -4.84 14.42
N ALA A 101 8.32 -5.40 14.31
CA ALA A 101 8.76 -6.13 13.12
C ALA A 101 7.83 -7.30 12.77
N THR A 102 7.39 -8.05 13.79
CA THR A 102 6.51 -9.21 13.60
C THR A 102 5.14 -8.77 13.10
N ILE A 103 4.57 -7.68 13.64
CA ILE A 103 3.31 -7.11 13.15
C ILE A 103 3.45 -6.66 11.69
N CYS A 104 4.56 -5.99 11.34
CA CYS A 104 4.83 -5.55 9.95
C CYS A 104 4.89 -6.73 8.98
N ILE A 105 5.48 -7.85 9.40
CA ILE A 105 5.53 -9.10 8.59
C ILE A 105 4.12 -9.65 8.37
N VAL A 106 3.28 -9.69 9.41
CA VAL A 106 1.90 -10.18 9.30
C VAL A 106 1.08 -9.30 8.35
N ILE A 107 1.19 -7.98 8.47
CA ILE A 107 0.49 -7.03 7.58
C ILE A 107 0.96 -7.22 6.13
N ASN A 108 2.26 -7.34 5.88
CA ASN A 108 2.79 -7.63 4.54
C ASN A 108 2.23 -8.95 3.97
N MET A 109 2.13 -10.01 4.78
CA MET A 109 1.53 -11.26 4.31
C MET A 109 0.05 -11.10 3.95
N MET A 110 -0.72 -10.32 4.72
CA MET A 110 -2.11 -10.01 4.39
C MET A 110 -2.22 -9.25 3.06
N LEU A 111 -1.34 -8.28 2.82
CA LEU A 111 -1.31 -7.51 1.58
C LEU A 111 -0.95 -8.40 0.37
N ILE A 112 0.04 -9.28 0.50
CA ILE A 112 0.40 -10.23 -0.56
C ILE A 112 -0.77 -11.16 -0.89
N MET A 113 -1.44 -11.73 0.13
CA MET A 113 -2.63 -12.55 -0.07
C MET A 113 -3.75 -11.77 -0.77
N GLY A 114 -3.94 -10.51 -0.39
CA GLY A 114 -4.88 -9.59 -1.05
C GLY A 114 -4.54 -9.34 -2.52
N SER A 115 -3.27 -9.08 -2.85
CA SER A 115 -2.82 -8.87 -4.23
C SER A 115 -3.01 -10.14 -5.09
N ILE A 116 -2.73 -11.32 -4.54
CA ILE A 116 -2.96 -12.60 -5.21
C ILE A 116 -4.46 -12.82 -5.44
N ALA A 117 -5.32 -12.51 -4.46
CA ALA A 117 -6.77 -12.63 -4.63
C ALA A 117 -7.29 -11.68 -5.73
N ILE A 118 -6.84 -10.42 -5.75
CA ILE A 118 -7.19 -9.46 -6.80
C ILE A 118 -6.74 -9.97 -8.16
N PHE A 119 -5.53 -10.51 -8.27
CA PHE A 119 -5.03 -11.10 -9.51
C PHE A 119 -5.92 -12.25 -10.01
N PHE A 120 -6.34 -13.16 -9.13
CA PHE A 120 -7.27 -14.24 -9.50
C PHE A 120 -8.63 -13.69 -9.95
N ILE A 121 -9.17 -12.68 -9.27
CA ILE A 121 -10.41 -12.02 -9.66
C ILE A 121 -10.27 -11.42 -11.07
N MET A 122 -9.18 -10.70 -11.34
CA MET A 122 -8.93 -10.10 -12.66
C MET A 122 -8.82 -11.16 -13.76
N MET A 123 -8.23 -12.32 -13.48
CA MET A 123 -8.18 -13.45 -14.40
C MET A 123 -9.56 -14.01 -14.72
N VAL A 124 -10.42 -14.17 -13.70
CA VAL A 124 -11.80 -14.67 -13.87
C VAL A 124 -12.61 -13.72 -14.75
N PHE A 125 -12.44 -12.41 -14.59
CA PHE A 125 -13.11 -11.39 -15.40
C PHE A 125 -12.47 -11.13 -16.77
N SER A 126 -11.46 -11.91 -17.16
CA SER A 126 -10.74 -11.76 -18.45
C SER A 126 -10.21 -10.34 -18.67
N THR A 127 -9.76 -9.69 -17.60
CA THR A 127 -9.23 -8.33 -17.65
C THR A 127 -7.98 -8.27 -18.55
N PRO A 128 -7.81 -7.22 -19.38
CA PRO A 128 -6.62 -7.07 -20.22
C PRO A 128 -5.31 -7.15 -19.44
N TRP A 129 -4.30 -7.79 -20.02
CA TRP A 129 -2.97 -7.94 -19.42
C TRP A 129 -2.32 -6.60 -19.02
N ILE A 130 -2.59 -5.54 -19.78
CA ILE A 130 -2.09 -4.18 -19.51
C ILE A 130 -2.49 -3.71 -18.10
N ILE A 131 -3.70 -4.05 -17.64
CA ILE A 131 -4.20 -3.66 -16.31
C ILE A 131 -3.66 -4.60 -15.22
N THR A 132 -3.31 -5.83 -15.59
CA THR A 132 -2.86 -6.87 -14.66
C THR A 132 -1.37 -6.73 -14.29
N ILE A 133 -0.53 -6.23 -15.20
CA ILE A 133 0.92 -6.06 -15.00
C ILE A 133 1.26 -5.23 -13.74
N PRO A 134 0.64 -4.06 -13.47
CA PRO A 134 0.89 -3.29 -12.25
C PRO A 134 0.63 -4.08 -10.96
N VAL A 135 -0.39 -4.95 -10.95
CA VAL A 135 -0.75 -5.78 -9.79
C VAL A 135 0.32 -6.84 -9.54
N ILE A 136 0.81 -7.48 -10.61
CA ILE A 136 1.92 -8.45 -10.51
C ILE A 136 3.19 -7.77 -9.99
N PHE A 137 3.51 -6.58 -10.51
CA PHE A 137 4.68 -5.84 -10.08
C PHE A 137 4.58 -5.42 -8.61
N ALA A 138 3.41 -4.93 -8.19
CA ALA A 138 3.15 -4.60 -6.79
C ALA A 138 3.29 -5.81 -5.86
N ALA A 139 2.75 -6.97 -6.26
CA ALA A 139 2.87 -8.22 -5.50
C ALA A 139 4.34 -8.68 -5.41
N GLY A 140 5.08 -8.63 -6.52
CA GLY A 140 6.51 -8.97 -6.55
C GLY A 140 7.34 -8.05 -5.65
N LEU A 141 7.05 -6.75 -5.66
CA LEU A 141 7.71 -5.78 -4.79
C LEU A 141 7.42 -6.06 -3.31
N GLN A 142 6.18 -6.36 -2.95
CA GLN A 142 5.77 -6.71 -1.59
C GLN A 142 6.45 -7.99 -1.09
N ILE A 143 6.58 -9.00 -1.95
CA ILE A 143 7.30 -10.24 -1.61
C ILE A 143 8.79 -9.93 -1.34
N TYR A 144 9.41 -9.08 -2.17
CA TYR A 144 10.80 -8.68 -1.97
C TYR A 144 10.99 -7.89 -0.67
N PHE A 145 10.08 -6.97 -0.35
CA PHE A 145 10.10 -6.22 0.91
C PHE A 145 9.90 -7.12 2.13
N LEU A 146 8.97 -8.07 2.05
CA LEU A 146 8.75 -9.07 3.09
C LEU A 146 10.04 -9.87 3.36
N TRP A 147 10.75 -10.28 2.30
CA TRP A 147 12.01 -11.01 2.44
C TRP A 147 13.08 -10.19 3.19
N ILE A 148 13.24 -8.90 2.85
CA ILE A 148 14.18 -8.00 3.55
C ILE A 148 13.83 -7.84 5.03
N VAL A 149 12.55 -7.62 5.35
CA VAL A 149 12.11 -7.44 6.74
C VAL A 149 12.25 -8.73 7.55
N GLN A 150 12.03 -9.90 6.92
CA GLN A 150 12.29 -11.19 7.54
C GLN A 150 13.79 -11.40 7.81
N ASP A 151 14.66 -11.06 6.86
CA ASP A 151 16.12 -11.15 7.06
C ASP A 151 16.58 -10.26 8.23
N TYR A 152 16.09 -9.00 8.30
CA TYR A 152 16.34 -8.12 9.44
C TYR A 152 15.90 -8.74 10.77
N ARG A 153 14.70 -9.33 10.83
CA ARG A 153 14.21 -10.00 12.04
C ARG A 153 15.07 -11.19 12.46
N HIS A 154 15.47 -12.02 11.50
CA HIS A 154 16.22 -13.23 11.78
C HIS A 154 17.68 -12.96 12.17
N THR A 155 18.31 -11.99 11.51
CA THR A 155 19.74 -11.72 11.64
C THR A 155 20.05 -10.77 12.78
N GLU A 156 19.22 -9.74 13.03
CA GLU A 156 19.52 -8.72 14.05
C GLU A 156 18.63 -8.80 15.30
N LEU A 157 17.34 -9.07 15.16
CA LEU A 157 16.41 -9.01 16.31
C LEU A 157 16.35 -10.32 17.13
N LYS A 158 16.30 -11.48 16.46
CA LYS A 158 16.19 -12.79 17.13
C LYS A 158 17.37 -13.11 18.08
N PRO A 159 18.63 -12.76 17.77
CA PRO A 159 19.75 -12.99 18.68
C PRO A 159 19.63 -12.17 19.97
N ILE A 160 19.19 -10.91 19.91
CA ILE A 160 19.08 -10.02 21.08
C ILE A 160 18.19 -10.63 22.16
N LEU A 161 17.05 -11.20 21.77
CA LEU A 161 16.11 -11.88 22.69
C LEU A 161 16.64 -13.16 23.33
N ARG A 162 17.71 -13.77 22.79
CA ARG A 162 18.35 -14.95 23.41
C ARG A 162 19.33 -14.58 24.51
N TYR A 163 19.76 -13.32 24.57
CA TYR A 163 20.77 -12.83 25.49
C TYR A 163 20.23 -11.80 26.50
N SER A 164 18.94 -11.46 26.41
CA SER A 164 18.18 -10.63 27.38
C SER A 164 17.34 -11.50 28.29
#